data_AF-A0A1H0CDX5-F1
#
_entry.id   AF-A0A1H0CDX5-F1
#
_cell.length_a   1.000
_cell.length_b   1.000
_cell.length_c   1.000
_cell.angle_alpha   90.00
_cell.angle_beta   90.00
_cell.angle_gamma   90.00
#
_symmetry.space_group_name_H-M   'P 1'
#
loop_
_entity.id
_entity.type
_entity.pdbx_description
1 polymer ?
#
loop_
_entity_poly.entity_id
_entity_poly.type
_entity_poly.pdbx_seq_one_letter_code
_entity_poly.pdbx_strand_id
1 'polypeptide(L)'
;MKKDLPENIVQDIAVAVVLKSESPEVKNWTVYLINLKDKPLKNVLISSKGYGEKDGRMVQTSVLRHSLGDLQPRSFTGVEAIDPEVFGLTNEYWLSYYLDEVIYDKKFIFLPESIVDDNLIRIPLVNMPGVMIK
;
A
#
# COMPACT_ATOMS: atom_id res chain seq x y z
N MET A 1 -15.23 30.78 -15.60
CA MET A 1 -15.22 29.40 -16.14
C MET A 1 -14.03 28.69 -15.54
N LYS A 2 -14.23 27.68 -14.68
CA LYS A 2 -13.13 26.83 -14.22
C LYS A 2 -12.70 26.02 -15.45
N LYS A 3 -11.49 26.23 -15.96
CA LYS A 3 -10.87 25.30 -16.90
C LYS A 3 -10.85 23.93 -16.22
N ASP A 4 -11.27 22.90 -16.94
CA ASP A 4 -11.13 21.52 -16.47
C ASP A 4 -9.66 21.28 -16.16
N LEU A 5 -9.35 21.04 -14.88
CA LEU A 5 -8.02 20.63 -14.46
C LEU A 5 -7.78 19.23 -15.01
N PRO A 6 -6.56 18.92 -15.49
CA PRO A 6 -6.24 17.57 -15.90
C PRO A 6 -6.52 16.59 -14.75
N GLU A 7 -7.12 15.45 -15.07
CA GLU A 7 -7.37 14.41 -14.08
C GLU A 7 -6.01 13.86 -13.62
N ASN A 8 -5.70 14.05 -12.34
CA ASN A 8 -4.46 13.60 -11.73
C ASN A 8 -4.50 12.08 -11.49
N ILE A 9 -4.45 11.30 -12.57
CA ILE A 9 -4.52 9.84 -12.52
C ILE A 9 -3.18 9.30 -11.99
N VAL A 10 -3.25 8.56 -10.88
CA VAL A 10 -2.09 7.84 -10.34
C VAL A 10 -1.81 6.60 -11.18
N GLN A 11 -0.66 6.62 -11.84
CA GLN A 11 -0.12 5.51 -12.64
C GLN A 11 1.28 5.14 -12.12
N ASP A 12 1.76 3.92 -12.37
CA ASP A 12 3.13 3.50 -12.02
C ASP A 12 3.53 3.68 -10.55
N ILE A 13 2.55 3.55 -9.66
CA ILE A 13 2.75 3.45 -8.21
C ILE A 13 2.05 2.18 -7.77
N ALA A 14 2.63 1.43 -6.84
CA ALA A 14 1.98 0.27 -6.28
C ALA A 14 2.09 0.23 -4.75
N VAL A 15 1.11 -0.39 -4.11
CA VAL A 15 1.22 -0.85 -2.72
C VAL A 15 1.30 -2.37 -2.75
N ALA A 16 2.21 -2.94 -1.96
CA ALA A 16 2.39 -4.38 -1.85
C ALA A 16 2.41 -4.83 -0.40
N VAL A 17 1.78 -5.97 -0.11
CA VAL A 17 1.92 -6.69 1.16
C VAL A 17 2.91 -7.83 0.94
N VAL A 18 4.10 -7.71 1.53
CA VAL A 18 5.27 -8.54 1.23
C VAL A 18 5.58 -9.48 2.39
N LEU A 19 5.77 -10.76 2.08
CA LEU A 19 6.28 -11.75 3.02
C LEU A 19 7.79 -11.58 3.14
N LYS A 20 8.23 -10.91 4.20
CA LYS A 20 9.63 -10.52 4.43
C LYS A 20 10.48 -11.71 4.92
N SER A 21 9.87 -12.57 5.73
CA SER A 21 10.48 -13.80 6.21
C SER A 21 9.41 -14.77 6.70
N GLU A 22 9.70 -16.05 6.62
CA GLU A 22 8.84 -17.13 7.12
C GLU A 22 9.69 -18.12 7.91
N SER A 23 9.22 -18.50 9.09
CA SER A 23 9.65 -19.67 9.85
C SER A 23 8.44 -20.59 10.06
N PRO A 24 8.62 -21.83 10.56
CA PRO A 24 7.50 -22.71 10.89
C PRO A 24 6.48 -22.10 11.87
N GLU A 25 6.89 -21.08 12.64
CA GLU A 25 6.10 -20.49 13.72
C GLU A 25 5.58 -19.09 13.38
N VAL A 26 6.29 -18.34 12.51
CA VAL A 26 6.00 -16.92 12.27
C VAL A 26 6.21 -16.55 10.80
N LYS A 27 5.19 -15.91 10.21
CA LYS A 27 5.31 -15.17 8.94
C LYS A 27 5.36 -13.68 9.24
N ASN A 28 6.41 -12.99 8.79
CA ASN A 28 6.55 -11.55 8.94
C ASN A 28 6.13 -10.85 7.64
N TRP A 29 5.07 -10.07 7.71
CA TRP A 29 4.55 -9.31 6.59
C TRP A 29 4.84 -7.82 6.75
N THR A 30 5.12 -7.14 5.65
CA THR A 30 5.38 -5.70 5.63
C THR A 30 4.73 -5.09 4.41
N VAL A 31 4.04 -3.97 4.62
CA VAL A 31 3.46 -3.16 3.56
C VAL A 31 4.55 -2.29 2.96
N TYR A 32 4.63 -2.25 1.65
CA TYR A 32 5.58 -1.41 0.90
C TYR A 32 4.83 -0.49 -0.06
N LEU A 33 5.34 0.74 -0.16
CA LEU A 33 5.03 1.63 -1.27
C LEU A 33 6.14 1.51 -2.32
N ILE A 34 5.76 1.37 -3.57
CA ILE A 34 6.66 1.12 -4.70
C ILE A 34 6.47 2.21 -5.74
N ASN A 35 7.53 2.97 -6.00
CA ASN A 35 7.58 3.95 -7.08
C ASN A 35 8.15 3.29 -8.35
N LEU A 36 7.28 2.96 -9.30
CA LEU A 36 7.68 2.39 -10.59
C LEU A 36 8.00 3.48 -11.62
N LYS A 37 7.82 4.76 -11.29
CA LYS A 37 8.14 5.89 -12.17
C LYS A 37 9.65 6.11 -12.26
N ASP A 38 10.03 6.77 -13.35
CA ASP A 38 11.36 7.39 -13.53
C ASP A 38 11.46 8.79 -12.90
N LYS A 39 10.49 9.18 -12.06
CA LYS A 39 10.44 10.47 -11.36
C LYS A 39 10.36 10.29 -9.84
N PRO A 40 10.96 11.19 -9.04
CA PRO A 40 10.82 11.15 -7.59
C PRO A 40 9.41 11.56 -7.17
N LEU A 41 8.92 10.97 -6.08
CA LEU A 41 7.73 11.43 -5.37
C LEU A 41 8.19 12.29 -4.19
N LYS A 42 7.50 13.40 -3.97
CA LYS A 42 7.81 14.35 -2.90
C LYS A 42 6.76 14.30 -1.81
N ASN A 43 7.19 14.47 -0.56
CA ASN A 43 6.30 14.54 0.62
C ASN A 43 5.23 13.43 0.64
N VAL A 44 5.67 12.19 0.51
CA VAL A 44 4.80 11.02 0.46
C VAL A 44 4.18 10.78 1.83
N LEU A 45 2.85 10.70 1.86
CA LEU A 45 2.04 10.35 3.02
C LEU A 45 1.20 9.12 2.70
N ILE A 46 1.04 8.22 3.67
CA ILE A 46 0.11 7.10 3.54
C ILE A 46 -0.66 6.90 4.84
N SER A 47 -1.98 6.79 4.73
CA SER A 47 -2.85 6.42 5.85
C SER A 47 -3.36 5.00 5.67
N SER A 48 -3.32 4.19 6.72
CA SER A 48 -3.83 2.81 6.72
C SER A 48 -4.98 2.63 7.69
N LYS A 49 -5.93 1.75 7.32
CA LYS A 49 -7.01 1.26 8.20
C LYS A 49 -7.55 -0.08 7.69
N GLY A 50 -7.96 -0.94 8.61
CA GLY A 50 -8.73 -2.13 8.35
C GLY A 50 -10.20 -1.94 8.75
N TYR A 51 -11.13 -2.47 7.97
CA TYR A 51 -12.56 -2.51 8.32
C TYR A 51 -13.27 -3.70 7.70
N GLY A 52 -14.34 -4.17 8.33
CA GLY A 52 -15.15 -5.27 7.82
C GLY A 52 -15.98 -5.90 8.94
N GLU A 53 -16.36 -7.16 8.72
CA GLU A 53 -17.06 -7.99 9.69
C GLU A 53 -16.15 -9.15 10.11
N LYS A 54 -16.10 -9.44 11.41
CA LYS A 54 -15.43 -10.62 11.99
C LYS A 54 -16.34 -11.22 13.04
N ASP A 55 -16.65 -12.51 12.93
CA ASP A 55 -17.54 -13.24 13.84
C ASP A 55 -18.91 -12.56 14.08
N GLY A 56 -19.53 -12.04 13.02
CA GLY A 56 -20.83 -11.37 13.11
C GLY A 56 -20.79 -9.95 13.66
N ARG A 57 -19.60 -9.36 13.86
CA ARG A 57 -19.42 -8.03 14.43
C ARG A 57 -18.63 -7.13 13.49
N MET A 58 -19.06 -5.87 13.38
CA MET A 58 -18.30 -4.85 12.69
C MET A 58 -16.99 -4.58 13.43
N VAL A 59 -15.88 -4.73 12.73
CA VAL A 59 -14.53 -4.44 13.23
C VAL A 59 -13.94 -3.31 12.41
N GLN A 60 -13.29 -2.38 13.09
CA GLN A 60 -12.52 -1.31 12.48
C GLN A 60 -11.23 -1.10 13.29
N THR A 61 -10.09 -1.01 12.62
CA THR A 61 -8.82 -0.70 13.27
C THR A 61 -8.67 0.81 13.45
N SER A 62 -7.71 1.21 14.28
CA SER A 62 -7.22 2.59 14.30
C SER A 62 -6.70 3.00 12.92
N VAL A 63 -6.78 4.30 12.63
CA VAL A 63 -6.17 4.89 11.43
C VAL A 63 -4.73 5.25 11.77
N LEU A 64 -3.76 4.65 11.08
CA LEU A 64 -2.35 5.00 11.19
C LEU A 64 -1.97 5.96 10.05
N ARG A 65 -1.06 6.89 10.33
CA ARG A 65 -0.61 7.91 9.37
C ARG A 65 0.90 7.93 9.34
N HIS A 66 1.47 7.64 8.18
CA HIS A 66 2.90 7.51 7.96
C HIS A 66 3.37 8.64 7.06
N SER A 67 4.37 9.39 7.53
CA SER A 67 5.10 10.34 6.70
C SER A 67 6.38 9.65 6.22
N LEU A 68 6.47 9.39 4.91
CA LEU A 68 7.55 8.62 4.30
C LEU A 68 8.63 9.50 3.68
N GLY A 69 8.41 10.82 3.66
CA GLY A 69 9.33 11.78 3.04
C GLY A 69 9.36 11.65 1.51
N ASP A 70 10.53 11.85 0.92
CA ASP A 70 10.70 11.73 -0.53
C ASP A 70 11.03 10.29 -0.93
N LEU A 71 10.43 9.81 -2.02
CA LEU A 71 10.68 8.48 -2.58
C LEU A 71 11.35 8.60 -3.95
N GLN A 72 12.52 8.00 -4.11
CA GLN A 72 13.32 8.12 -5.33
C GLN A 72 12.66 7.42 -6.53
N PRO A 73 13.03 7.76 -7.78
CA PRO A 73 12.64 7.00 -8.96
C PRO A 73 12.99 5.52 -8.80
N ARG A 74 12.15 4.62 -9.35
CA ARG A 74 12.42 3.17 -9.39
C ARG A 74 12.86 2.60 -8.04
N SER A 75 12.23 3.04 -6.96
CA SER A 75 12.56 2.65 -5.59
C SER A 75 11.32 2.28 -4.79
N PHE A 76 11.53 1.81 -3.55
CA PHE A 76 10.46 1.42 -2.65
C PHE A 76 10.81 1.81 -1.21
N THR A 77 9.79 1.91 -0.36
CA THR A 77 9.96 2.14 1.07
C THR A 77 8.95 1.33 1.86
N GLY A 78 9.35 0.87 3.05
CA GLY A 78 8.45 0.19 3.97
C GLY A 78 7.50 1.18 4.61
N VAL A 79 6.23 0.78 4.73
CA VAL A 79 5.17 1.58 5.35
C VAL A 79 4.98 1.12 6.79
N GLU A 80 4.57 -0.13 6.97
CA GLU A 80 4.30 -0.71 8.29
C GLU A 80 4.41 -2.24 8.25
N ALA A 81 4.67 -2.86 9.41
CA ALA A 81 4.39 -4.28 9.59
C ALA A 81 2.87 -4.49 9.64
N ILE A 82 2.39 -5.59 9.06
CA ILE A 82 0.97 -5.92 9.08
C ILE A 82 0.76 -7.30 9.70
N ASP A 83 -0.20 -7.38 10.61
CA ASP A 83 -0.57 -8.62 11.29
C ASP A 83 -1.50 -9.46 10.41
N PRO A 84 -1.23 -10.76 10.18
CA PRO A 84 -2.14 -11.64 9.46
C PRO A 84 -3.57 -11.68 10.01
N GLU A 85 -3.79 -11.36 11.30
CA GLU A 85 -5.12 -11.27 11.90
C GLU A 85 -6.06 -10.26 11.20
N VAL A 86 -5.50 -9.28 10.48
CA VAL A 86 -6.29 -8.30 9.71
C VAL A 86 -6.48 -8.67 8.24
N PHE A 87 -5.92 -9.79 7.75
CA PHE A 87 -6.07 -10.21 6.35
C PHE A 87 -7.51 -10.63 6.00
N GLY A 88 -8.30 -10.99 7.01
CA GLY A 88 -9.75 -11.21 6.86
C GLY A 88 -10.57 -9.92 6.76
N LEU A 89 -9.94 -8.75 6.93
CA LEU A 89 -10.59 -7.44 6.78
C LEU A 89 -10.29 -6.82 5.42
N THR A 90 -11.08 -5.81 5.06
CA THR A 90 -10.69 -4.89 4.00
C THR A 90 -9.60 -3.97 4.53
N ASN A 91 -8.41 -3.98 3.92
CA ASN A 91 -7.29 -3.12 4.28
C ASN A 91 -7.16 -1.99 3.24
N GLU A 92 -7.41 -0.76 3.68
CA GLU A 92 -7.34 0.46 2.84
C GLU A 92 -6.06 1.23 3.14
N TYR A 93 -5.30 1.50 2.08
CA TYR A 93 -4.12 2.37 2.08
C TYR A 93 -4.39 3.58 1.21
N TRP A 94 -4.53 4.74 1.84
CA TRP A 94 -4.71 6.00 1.14
C TRP A 94 -3.38 6.73 1.02
N LEU A 95 -2.83 6.72 -0.19
CA LEU A 95 -1.61 7.39 -0.58
C LEU A 95 -1.90 8.84 -0.99
N SER A 96 -1.04 9.75 -0.56
CA SER A 96 -0.92 11.12 -1.06
C SER A 96 0.56 11.43 -1.36
N TYR A 97 0.85 12.08 -2.47
CA TYR A 97 2.21 12.53 -2.80
C TYR A 97 2.19 13.72 -3.76
N TYR A 98 3.31 14.43 -3.82
CA TYR A 98 3.56 15.46 -4.81
C TYR A 98 4.41 14.92 -5.95
N LEU A 99 4.02 15.25 -7.18
CA LEU A 99 4.86 15.14 -8.35
C LEU A 99 4.96 16.53 -8.96
N ASP A 100 6.17 17.07 -8.98
CA ASP A 100 6.40 18.48 -9.27
C ASP A 100 5.59 19.35 -8.27
N GLU A 101 4.70 20.23 -8.73
CA GLU A 101 3.83 21.07 -7.86
C GLU A 101 2.40 20.51 -7.68
N VAL A 102 2.14 19.32 -8.23
CA VAL A 102 0.80 18.75 -8.29
C VAL A 102 0.67 17.63 -7.27
N ILE A 103 -0.40 17.70 -6.46
CA ILE A 103 -0.75 16.64 -5.52
C ILE A 103 -1.58 15.55 -6.19
N TYR A 104 -1.27 14.30 -5.82
CA TYR A 104 -1.92 13.09 -6.29
C TYR A 104 -2.36 12.26 -5.11
N ASP A 105 -3.55 11.66 -5.23
CA ASP A 105 -4.13 10.82 -4.20
C ASP A 105 -4.70 9.53 -4.82
N LYS A 106 -4.45 8.38 -4.18
CA LYS A 106 -5.04 7.10 -4.59
C LYS A 106 -5.28 6.20 -3.39
N LYS A 107 -6.42 5.50 -3.41
CA LYS A 107 -6.72 4.43 -2.46
C LYS A 107 -6.35 3.07 -3.08
N PHE A 108 -5.63 2.28 -2.32
CA PHE A 108 -5.35 0.88 -2.59
C PHE A 108 -6.13 0.04 -1.58
N ILE A 109 -6.97 -0.87 -2.05
CA ILE A 109 -7.89 -1.64 -1.21
C ILE A 109 -7.59 -3.13 -1.40
N PHE A 110 -7.03 -3.75 -0.38
CA PHE A 110 -6.88 -5.19 -0.29
C PHE A 110 -8.16 -5.75 0.35
N LEU A 111 -8.96 -6.45 -0.45
CA LEU A 111 -10.17 -7.10 0.04
C LEU A 111 -9.81 -8.30 0.95
N PRO A 112 -10.75 -8.75 1.80
CA PRO A 112 -10.61 -10.03 2.49
C PRO A 112 -10.17 -11.12 1.51
N GLU A 113 -9.30 -12.02 1.97
CA GLU A 113 -8.82 -13.16 1.17
C GLU A 113 -7.98 -12.78 -0.07
N SER A 114 -7.64 -11.50 -0.26
CA SER A 114 -6.71 -11.12 -1.34
C SER A 114 -5.25 -11.42 -1.00
N ILE A 115 -4.87 -11.38 0.28
CA ILE A 115 -3.52 -11.65 0.77
C ILE A 115 -3.42 -13.14 1.13
N VAL A 116 -3.30 -13.97 0.10
CA VAL A 116 -3.21 -15.44 0.20
C VAL A 116 -2.06 -15.96 -0.66
N ASP A 117 -1.58 -17.17 -0.33
CA ASP A 117 -0.42 -17.79 -1.00
C ASP A 117 -0.62 -17.92 -2.52
N ASP A 118 -1.84 -18.21 -2.98
CA ASP A 118 -2.19 -18.35 -4.41
C ASP A 118 -2.04 -17.04 -5.21
N ASN A 119 -2.12 -15.89 -4.54
CA ASN A 119 -1.97 -14.57 -5.16
C ASN A 119 -0.54 -14.04 -5.08
N LEU A 120 0.40 -14.79 -4.51
CA LEU A 120 1.77 -14.34 -4.36
C LEU A 120 2.47 -14.24 -5.71
N ILE A 121 3.03 -13.06 -5.96
CA ILE A 121 3.91 -12.77 -7.07
C ILE A 121 5.27 -12.30 -6.53
N ARG A 122 6.28 -12.30 -7.38
CA ARG A 122 7.55 -11.64 -7.08
C ARG A 122 7.38 -10.13 -7.25
N ILE A 123 7.44 -9.40 -6.15
CA ILE A 123 7.21 -7.96 -6.11
C ILE A 123 8.39 -7.23 -6.77
N PRO A 124 8.13 -6.39 -7.80
CA PRO A 124 9.19 -5.65 -8.48
C PRO A 124 9.87 -4.67 -7.51
N LEU A 125 11.17 -4.44 -7.73
CA LEU A 125 12.07 -3.64 -6.90
C LEU A 125 12.33 -4.20 -5.49
N VAL A 126 11.30 -4.63 -4.75
CA VAL A 126 11.45 -5.27 -3.42
C VAL A 126 12.11 -6.65 -3.53
N ASN A 127 11.84 -7.37 -4.63
CA ASN A 127 12.42 -8.67 -4.92
C ASN A 127 12.10 -9.73 -3.84
N MET A 128 10.83 -9.77 -3.42
CA MET A 128 10.32 -10.71 -2.42
C MET A 128 8.90 -11.16 -2.81
N PRO A 129 8.41 -12.31 -2.31
CA PRO A 129 7.04 -12.74 -2.53
C PRO A 129 6.04 -11.79 -1.84
N GLY A 130 4.92 -11.49 -2.49
CA GLY A 130 3.86 -10.65 -1.94
C GLY A 130 2.66 -10.50 -2.87
N VAL A 131 1.64 -9.77 -2.40
CA VAL A 131 0.47 -9.38 -3.19
C VAL A 131 0.54 -7.88 -3.48
N MET A 132 0.24 -7.46 -4.71
CA MET A 132 0.43 -6.08 -5.18
C MET A 132 -0.82 -5.52 -5.84
N ILE A 133 -1.12 -4.25 -5.58
CA ILE A 133 -2.11 -3.46 -6.32
C ILE A 133 -1.40 -2.26 -6.94
N LYS A 134 -1.61 -2.03 -8.24
CA LYS A 134 -1.00 -0.95 -9.03
C LYS A 134 -2.01 0.16 -9.35
#